data_AF-A0A7W3XXJ7-F1
#
_entry.id   AF-A0A7W3XXJ7-F1
#
_cell.length_a   1.000
_cell.length_b   1.000
_cell.length_c   1.000
_cell.angle_alpha   90.00
_cell.angle_beta   90.00
_cell.angle_gamma   90.00
#
_symmetry.space_group_name_H-M   'P 1'
#
loop_
_entity.id
_entity.type
_entity.pdbx_description
1 polymer ?
#
loop_
_entity_poly.entity_id
_entity_poly.type
_entity_poly.pdbx_seq_one_letter_code
_entity_poly.pdbx_strand_id
1 'polypeptide(L)' 'MPDLATPAAPIPGRWRRSSYSGPEGGSCVEIMDGHPSAVPVRDSKKPRGPVLTFTPASWTAFLATTHRGSSTI' A
#
# COMPACT_ATOMS: atom_id res chain seq x y z
N MET A 1 30.10 4.96 -0.62
CA MET A 1 28.87 4.24 -0.29
C MET A 1 27.80 4.69 -1.29
N PRO A 2 27.33 3.84 -2.22
CA PRO A 2 26.27 4.25 -3.14
C PRO A 2 24.94 4.26 -2.39
N ASP A 3 24.24 5.38 -2.45
CA ASP A 3 22.91 5.56 -1.90
C ASP A 3 21.91 4.66 -2.64
N LEU A 4 21.27 3.74 -1.92
CA LEU A 4 20.34 2.73 -2.46
C LEU A 4 18.97 3.32 -2.90
N ALA A 5 18.80 4.64 -2.97
CA ALA A 5 17.56 5.24 -3.43
C ALA A 5 17.51 5.32 -4.97
N THR A 6 17.49 4.17 -5.66
CA THR A 6 16.89 4.18 -7.00
C THR A 6 15.40 4.50 -6.80
N PRO A 7 14.86 5.61 -7.33
CA PRO A 7 13.43 5.83 -7.28
C PRO A 7 12.79 4.70 -8.06
N ALA A 8 12.06 3.83 -7.36
CA ALA A 8 11.33 2.75 -8.00
C ALA A 8 10.49 3.38 -9.12
N ALA A 9 10.71 2.94 -10.35
CA ALA A 9 9.98 3.45 -11.50
C ALA A 9 8.47 3.35 -11.20
N PRO A 10 7.64 4.33 -11.61
CA PRO A 10 6.22 4.29 -11.34
C PRO A 10 5.63 3.00 -11.89
N ILE A 11 5.08 2.13 -11.02
CA ILE A 11 4.43 0.92 -11.49
C ILE A 11 3.09 1.30 -12.16
N PRO A 12 2.90 0.98 -13.46
CA PRO A 12 1.67 1.30 -14.16
C PRO A 12 0.55 0.39 -13.66
N GLY A 13 -0.64 0.97 -13.42
CA GLY A 13 -1.79 0.22 -12.95
C GLY A 13 -2.94 1.12 -12.50
N ARG A 14 -4.11 0.50 -12.25
CA ARG A 14 -5.28 1.21 -11.73
C ARG A 14 -5.17 1.29 -10.22
N TRP A 15 -4.77 2.44 -9.72
CA TRP A 15 -4.65 2.71 -8.29
C TRP A 15 -5.96 3.25 -7.73
N ARG A 16 -6.48 2.59 -6.68
CA ARG A 16 -7.62 3.05 -5.90
C ARG A 16 -7.12 3.68 -4.61
N ARG A 17 -7.49 4.93 -4.37
CA ARG A 17 -7.26 5.62 -3.09
C ARG A 17 -8.30 5.22 -2.06
N SER A 18 -7.89 5.12 -0.79
CA SER A 18 -8.82 4.94 0.31
C SER A 18 -9.77 6.13 0.46
N SER A 19 -11.05 5.87 0.72
CA SER A 19 -12.05 6.92 1.00
C SER A 19 -11.79 7.68 2.31
N TYR A 20 -10.92 7.14 3.18
CA TYR A 20 -10.48 7.80 4.42
C TYR A 20 -9.29 8.75 4.20
N SER A 21 -8.77 8.84 2.97
CA SER A 21 -7.71 9.77 2.60
C SER A 21 -8.31 11.15 2.29
N GLY A 22 -8.55 11.92 3.35
CA GLY A 22 -9.09 13.29 3.29
C GLY A 22 -8.02 14.40 3.37
N PRO A 23 -8.38 15.65 3.07
CA PRO A 23 -7.48 16.81 3.10
C PRO A 23 -6.97 17.15 4.51
N GLU A 24 -7.67 16.73 5.57
CA GLU A 24 -7.30 16.96 6.97
C GLU A 24 -6.26 15.96 7.52
N GLY A 25 -5.36 15.45 6.67
CA GLY A 25 -4.23 14.63 7.11
C GLY A 25 -4.54 13.17 7.46
N GLY A 26 -5.75 12.68 7.17
CA GLY A 26 -6.11 11.26 7.33
C GLY A 26 -5.31 10.34 6.40
N SER A 27 -4.91 9.17 6.91
CA SER A 27 -4.03 8.17 6.28
C SER A 27 -4.19 8.04 4.75
N CYS A 28 -3.06 8.11 4.05
CA CYS A 28 -2.97 8.27 2.60
C CYS A 28 -2.47 6.98 1.96
N VAL A 29 -3.34 5.99 1.79
CA VAL A 29 -2.96 4.72 1.16
C VAL A 29 -3.71 4.51 -0.16
N GLU A 30 -3.01 3.94 -1.12
CA GLU A 30 -3.55 3.51 -2.41
C GLU A 30 -3.22 2.03 -2.62
N ILE A 31 -4.16 1.28 -3.18
CA ILE A 31 -3.98 -0.12 -3.56
C ILE A 31 -4.14 -0.28 -5.07
N MET A 32 -3.36 -1.16 -5.67
CA MET A 32 -3.46 -1.43 -7.11
C MET A 32 -4.50 -2.54 -7.36
N ASP A 33 -5.47 -2.23 -8.21
CA ASP A 33 -6.48 -3.18 -8.64
C ASP A 33 -6.02 -4.04 -9.81
N GLY A 34 -6.51 -5.29 -9.83
CA GLY A 34 -6.31 -6.19 -10.97
C GLY A 34 -4.90 -6.77 -11.06
N HIS A 35 -4.09 -6.67 -10.02
CA HIS A 35 -2.79 -7.34 -9.97
C HIS A 35 -3.01 -8.83 -9.61
N PRO A 36 -2.70 -9.80 -10.50
CA PRO A 36 -3.21 -11.18 -10.37
C PRO A 36 -2.67 -11.96 -9.18
N SER A 37 -1.42 -11.70 -8.80
CA SER A 37 -0.66 -12.52 -7.85
C SER A 37 -0.23 -11.76 -6.60
N ALA A 38 -0.60 -10.49 -6.49
CA ALA A 38 -0.15 -9.64 -5.39
C ALA A 38 -1.11 -8.49 -5.13
N VAL A 39 -0.98 -7.89 -3.95
CA VAL A 39 -1.68 -6.68 -3.55
C VAL A 39 -0.63 -5.59 -3.30
N PRO A 40 -0.34 -4.75 -4.32
CA PRO A 40 0.54 -3.61 -4.17
C PRO A 40 -0.16 -2.49 -3.39
N VAL A 41 0.51 -1.97 -2.37
CA VAL A 41 0.05 -0.90 -1.49
C VAL A 41 1.12 0.18 -1.45
N ARG A 42 0.72 1.43 -1.64
CA ARG A 42 1.63 2.57 -1.55
C ARG A 42 1.04 3.72 -0.76
N ASP A 43 1.91 4.64 -0.37
CA ASP A 43 1.52 5.92 0.20
C ASP A 43 1.12 6.91 -0.91
N SER A 44 -0.09 7.46 -0.82
CA SER A 44 -0.66 8.41 -1.79
C SER A 44 0.12 9.73 -1.83
N LYS A 45 0.79 10.12 -0.72
CA LYS A 45 1.62 11.33 -0.66
C LYS A 45 2.99 11.12 -1.32
N LYS A 46 3.42 9.86 -1.45
CA LYS A 46 4.67 9.45 -2.11
C LYS A 46 4.37 8.47 -3.26
N PRO A 47 3.71 8.90 -4.35
CA PRO A 47 3.31 8.02 -5.44
C PRO A 47 4.49 7.43 -6.24
N ARG A 48 5.68 8.04 -6.12
CA ARG A 48 6.98 7.56 -6.66
C ARG A 48 7.85 6.87 -5.60
N GLY A 49 7.32 6.71 -4.40
CA GLY A 49 8.00 6.05 -3.29
C GLY A 49 7.91 4.53 -3.37
N PRO A 50 8.46 3.83 -2.37
CA PRO A 50 8.41 2.38 -2.27
C PRO A 50 6.98 1.85 -2.25
N VAL A 51 6.76 0.71 -2.89
CA VAL A 51 5.48 -0.01 -2.90
C VAL A 51 5.63 -1.28 -2.08
N LEU A 52 4.77 -1.46 -1.08
CA LEU A 52 4.66 -2.69 -0.31
C LEU A 52 3.83 -3.69 -1.11
N THR A 53 4.35 -4.90 -1.31
CA THR A 53 3.66 -5.92 -2.11
C THR A 53 3.34 -7.11 -1.23
N PHE A 54 2.04 -7.39 -1.06
CA PHE A 54 1.55 -8.52 -0.28
C PHE A 54 1.12 -9.67 -1.20
N THR A 55 1.18 -10.91 -0.72
CA THR A 55 0.45 -11.99 -1.37
C THR A 55 -1.03 -11.87 -1.02
N PRO A 56 -1.96 -12.41 -1.83
CA PRO A 56 -3.38 -12.37 -1.49
C PRO A 56 -3.67 -12.97 -0.10
N ALA A 57 -2.98 -14.06 0.26
CA ALA A 57 -3.14 -14.71 1.56
C ALA A 57 -2.68 -13.83 2.73
N SER A 58 -1.51 -13.18 2.62
CA SER A 58 -1.02 -12.30 3.69
C SER A 58 -1.86 -11.03 3.82
N TRP A 59 -2.39 -10.52 2.70
CA TRP A 59 -3.32 -9.40 2.72
C TRP A 59 -4.62 -9.74 3.45
N THR A 60 -5.23 -10.90 3.18
CA THR A 60 -6.42 -11.36 3.91
C THR A 60 -6.15 -11.54 5.40
N ALA A 61 -5.01 -12.14 5.77
CA ALA A 61 -4.63 -12.30 7.17
C ALA A 61 -4.43 -10.95 7.88
N PHE A 62 -3.77 -9.99 7.21
CA PHE A 62 -3.57 -8.63 7.71
C PHE A 62 -4.91 -7.91 7.96
N LEU A 63 -5.86 -8.01 7.04
CA LEU A 63 -7.19 -7.42 7.24
C LEU A 63 -7.94 -8.09 8.39
N ALA A 64 -7.84 -9.41 8.51
CA ALA A 64 -8.51 -10.16 9.59
C ALA A 64 -8.01 -9.75 10.99
N THR A 65 -6.72 -9.46 11.16
CA THR A 65 -6.18 -8.95 12.43
C THR A 65 -6.55 -7.49 12.66
N THR A 66 -6.55 -6.67 11.62
CA THR A 66 -6.90 -5.24 11.68
C THR A 66 -8.36 -5.03 12.11
N HIS A 67 -9.29 -5.84 11.60
CA HIS A 67 -10.72 -5.79 11.98
C HIS A 67 -10.99 -6.22 13.43
N ARG A 68 -10.09 -7.00 14.05
CA ARG A 68 -10.23 -7.46 15.45
C ARG A 68 -9.73 -6.45 16.49
N GLY A 69 -9.17 -5.30 16.08
CA GLY A 69 -8.73 -4.27 17.03
C GLY A 69 -7.59 -4.70 17.97
N SER A 70 -6.95 -5.84 17.72
CA SER A 70 -5.86 -6.37 18.54
C SER A 70 -4.55 -6.20 17.79
N SER A 71 -4.02 -4.98 17.80
CA SER A 71 -2.65 -4.70 17.36
C SER A 71 -1.71 -5.09 18.50
N THR A 72 -1.43 -6.38 18.64
CA THR A 72 -0.27 -6.85 19.41
C THR A 72 0.86 -7.06 18.42
N ILE A 73 1.71 -6.04 18.31
CA ILE A 73 3.08 -6.11 17.82
C ILE A 73 3.95 -5.53 18.93
#